data_AF-A0A9D5YTF8-F1
#
_entry.id   AF-A0A9D5YTF8-F1
#
_cell.length_a   1.000
_cell.length_b   1.000
_cell.length_c   1.000
_cell.angle_alpha   90.00
_cell.angle_beta   90.00
_cell.angle_gamma   90.00
#
_symmetry.space_group_name_H-M   'P 1'
#
loop_
_entity.id
_entity.type
_entity.pdbx_description
1 polymer ?
#
loop_
_entity_poly.entity_id
_entity_poly.type
_entity_poly.pdbx_seq_one_letter_code
_entity_poly.pdbx_strand_id
1 'polypeptide(L)'
;MTRDMLALCLCLPLSGWALPPVHPDRGEAAFQRAVLRASNDLRLLCFAAHPDDEDGAPLAYYGLTRGVHTFTALANYGEGGQNEIGGQLYGDLAVLRARETRAAAELLGTQEVVCMNLEDFGYSKTLAETLEKWGRERTLEQMIVVIRSLRPDVIITNHQPGQGHGHHQAIAALLLPAVEGAANRQEYPEMKTRGLAAWKVSRVFVRRNLPWSTGQEDYDVKVPVGTWDALRGATYLEIAAAALKEHKSQGRWEMVDDVLPSATYTYFTQIYPPGEQVTNDLFEGLTEGFAPARGHYPLYDASAAITLEAFAPCNAPLSRAAAAMPRSREETGRLLAEAHNFLSGLPALSGLVPLERAQPSEETRLLERAVTRYLHERREDVSAALWECAGLSAMLESDDAALVRRQPFTTRLTVTALGPATLTDVTAAMLLPFQWPSQGLVAGVPEPLAPGESARFSFSNQVFSEAPVSTPLEELRRDLFPPRSPLKATVTARAYGALFSRVVETPARCP
;
A
#
# COMPACT_ATOMS: atom_id res chain seq x y z
N MET A 1 76.81 -3.05 -3.28
CA MET A 1 75.79 -2.49 -4.20
C MET A 1 74.60 -3.42 -4.23
N THR A 2 73.62 -3.21 -3.37
CA THR A 2 72.28 -3.79 -3.49
C THR A 2 71.33 -2.86 -2.73
N ARG A 3 70.28 -2.44 -3.43
CA ARG A 3 69.34 -1.39 -3.07
C ARG A 3 68.40 -1.85 -1.96
N ASP A 4 68.23 -1.00 -0.95
CA ASP A 4 67.09 -1.03 -0.03
C ASP A 4 65.81 -0.62 -0.78
N MET A 5 64.87 -1.56 -0.94
CA MET A 5 63.48 -1.25 -1.33
C MET A 5 62.65 -1.07 -0.05
N LEU A 6 62.39 0.18 0.32
CA LEU A 6 61.29 0.51 1.22
C LEU A 6 59.97 0.19 0.51
N ALA A 7 59.24 -0.81 1.00
CA ALA A 7 57.85 -1.04 0.65
C ALA A 7 56.99 0.01 1.38
N LEU A 8 56.51 1.00 0.62
CA LEU A 8 55.53 1.97 1.08
C LEU A 8 54.16 1.27 1.13
N CYS A 9 53.77 0.76 2.31
CA CYS A 9 52.39 0.33 2.55
C CYS A 9 51.48 1.57 2.55
N LEU A 10 50.83 1.85 1.42
CA LEU A 10 49.67 2.73 1.38
C LEU A 10 48.52 2.03 2.12
N CYS A 11 48.33 2.38 3.39
CA CYS A 11 47.05 2.17 4.08
C CYS A 11 46.03 3.14 3.48
N LEU A 12 45.36 2.73 2.40
CA LEU A 12 44.12 3.37 1.99
C LEU A 12 43.07 3.06 3.08
N PRO A 13 42.42 4.06 3.70
CA PRO A 13 41.31 3.78 4.58
C PRO A 13 40.23 3.08 3.75
N LEU A 14 39.86 1.87 4.16
CA LEU A 14 38.58 1.25 3.78
C LEU A 14 37.49 2.11 4.41
N SER A 15 37.18 3.26 3.82
CA SER A 15 35.90 3.90 4.01
C SER A 15 34.86 2.90 3.55
N GLY A 16 34.15 2.29 4.50
CA GLY A 16 32.99 1.45 4.22
C GLY A 16 32.11 2.20 3.23
N TRP A 17 31.79 1.54 2.13
CA TRP A 17 30.85 2.08 1.15
C TRP A 17 29.50 2.08 1.87
N ALA A 18 29.17 3.16 2.56
CA ALA A 18 27.81 3.40 2.97
C ALA A 18 26.98 3.32 1.69
N LEU A 19 26.04 2.39 1.65
CA LEU A 19 25.11 2.27 0.54
C LEU A 19 24.53 3.68 0.28
N PRO A 20 24.49 4.14 -0.98
CA PRO A 20 23.84 5.40 -1.28
C PRO A 20 22.43 5.35 -0.69
N PRO A 21 21.93 6.45 -0.10
CA PRO A 21 20.61 6.46 0.51
C PRO A 21 19.60 5.99 -0.55
N VAL A 22 18.80 4.97 -0.21
CA VAL A 22 17.67 4.55 -1.05
C VAL A 22 16.87 5.80 -1.35
N HIS A 23 16.82 6.18 -2.63
CA HIS A 23 16.18 7.43 -3.00
C HIS A 23 14.68 7.32 -2.67
N PRO A 24 14.08 8.34 -2.04
CA PRO A 24 12.64 8.35 -1.86
C PRO A 24 11.99 8.23 -3.23
N ASP A 25 10.97 7.40 -3.34
CA ASP A 25 10.23 7.14 -4.57
C ASP A 25 9.59 8.44 -5.10
N ARG A 26 10.36 9.18 -5.90
CA ARG A 26 10.08 10.55 -6.37
C ARG A 26 10.49 10.69 -7.83
N GLY A 27 9.95 11.72 -8.51
CA GLY A 27 10.33 12.06 -9.87
C GLY A 27 10.02 10.92 -10.85
N GLU A 28 11.03 10.44 -11.58
CA GLU A 28 10.86 9.36 -12.57
C GLU A 28 10.46 8.02 -11.93
N ALA A 29 11.00 7.69 -10.74
CA ALA A 29 10.64 6.46 -10.05
C ALA A 29 9.16 6.45 -9.61
N ALA A 30 8.69 7.58 -9.07
CA ALA A 30 7.29 7.76 -8.66
C ALA A 30 6.33 7.71 -9.84
N PHE A 31 6.70 8.41 -10.93
CA PHE A 31 5.97 8.36 -12.20
C PHE A 31 5.89 6.93 -12.73
N GLN A 32 7.01 6.20 -12.75
CA GLN A 32 7.04 4.82 -13.22
C GLN A 32 6.09 3.92 -12.43
N ARG A 33 6.23 3.94 -11.11
CA ARG A 33 5.37 3.16 -10.22
C ARG A 33 3.89 3.51 -10.42
N ALA A 34 3.56 4.80 -10.48
CA ALA A 34 2.17 5.24 -10.57
C ALA A 34 1.51 4.79 -11.89
N VAL A 35 2.23 4.88 -13.01
CA VAL A 35 1.72 4.39 -14.32
C VAL A 35 1.57 2.87 -14.31
N LEU A 36 2.56 2.12 -13.84
CA LEU A 36 2.48 0.65 -13.76
C LEU A 36 1.29 0.21 -12.88
N ARG A 37 1.08 0.89 -11.75
CA ARG A 37 -0.03 0.63 -10.82
C ARG A 37 -1.39 0.96 -11.42
N ALA A 38 -1.52 2.08 -12.13
CA ALA A 38 -2.75 2.40 -12.85
C ALA A 38 -3.08 1.35 -13.92
N SER A 39 -2.06 0.69 -14.48
CA SER A 39 -2.20 -0.33 -15.50
C SER A 39 -2.25 -1.78 -14.97
N ASN A 40 -2.24 -2.00 -13.66
CA ASN A 40 -2.25 -3.35 -13.08
C ASN A 40 -3.26 -3.46 -11.93
N ASP A 41 -4.08 -4.51 -11.94
CA ASP A 41 -5.03 -4.80 -10.85
C ASP A 41 -4.53 -5.87 -9.86
N LEU A 42 -3.33 -6.44 -10.06
CA LEU A 42 -2.88 -7.59 -9.25
C LEU A 42 -2.70 -7.15 -7.81
N ARG A 43 -3.15 -7.98 -6.88
CA ARG A 43 -3.07 -7.70 -5.44
C ARG A 43 -2.26 -8.76 -4.71
N LEU A 44 -1.22 -8.33 -4.01
CA LEU A 44 -0.38 -9.12 -3.12
C LEU A 44 -0.65 -8.72 -1.67
N LEU A 45 -0.98 -9.68 -0.82
CA LEU A 45 -1.09 -9.45 0.63
C LEU A 45 -0.02 -10.25 1.37
N CYS A 46 0.78 -9.58 2.19
CA CYS A 46 1.65 -10.24 3.18
C CYS A 46 0.92 -10.32 4.53
N PHE A 47 0.67 -11.54 5.02
CA PHE A 47 0.21 -11.75 6.39
C PHE A 47 1.40 -11.96 7.32
N ALA A 48 1.51 -11.08 8.32
CA ALA A 48 2.53 -11.05 9.35
C ALA A 48 1.88 -10.97 10.75
N ALA A 49 2.64 -11.30 11.80
CA ALA A 49 2.15 -11.18 13.17
C ALA A 49 2.44 -9.79 13.73
N HIS A 50 3.69 -9.32 13.61
CA HIS A 50 4.16 -8.06 14.17
C HIS A 50 4.81 -7.16 13.10
N PRO A 51 4.90 -5.84 13.33
CA PRO A 51 5.81 -4.97 12.60
C PRO A 51 7.24 -5.52 12.61
N ASP A 52 7.87 -5.66 11.43
CA ASP A 52 9.17 -6.29 11.13
C ASP A 52 9.09 -7.72 10.55
N ASP A 53 7.95 -8.40 10.68
CA ASP A 53 7.72 -9.72 10.10
C ASP A 53 7.40 -9.67 8.60
N GLU A 54 7.26 -8.49 7.99
CA GLU A 54 6.86 -8.37 6.58
C GLU A 54 7.89 -8.98 5.63
N ASP A 55 7.43 -9.68 4.60
CA ASP A 55 8.28 -10.09 3.47
C ASP A 55 8.56 -8.90 2.54
N GLY A 56 9.34 -7.92 3.04
CA GLY A 56 9.56 -6.63 2.41
C GLY A 56 10.16 -6.71 1.01
N ALA A 57 11.13 -7.60 0.77
CA ALA A 57 11.81 -7.65 -0.54
C ALA A 57 10.89 -8.14 -1.69
N PRO A 58 10.07 -9.19 -1.51
CA PRO A 58 9.00 -9.50 -2.45
C PRO A 58 7.98 -8.37 -2.63
N LEU A 59 7.54 -7.72 -1.56
CA LEU A 59 6.60 -6.58 -1.64
C LEU A 59 7.17 -5.45 -2.49
N ALA A 60 8.43 -5.08 -2.27
CA ALA A 60 9.15 -4.10 -3.07
C ALA A 60 9.29 -4.54 -4.53
N TYR A 61 9.68 -5.78 -4.79
CA TYR A 61 9.82 -6.29 -6.15
C TYR A 61 8.51 -6.18 -6.94
N TYR A 62 7.41 -6.75 -6.44
CA TYR A 62 6.14 -6.75 -7.17
C TYR A 62 5.52 -5.35 -7.26
N GLY A 63 5.60 -4.57 -6.18
CA GLY A 63 5.01 -3.23 -6.12
C GLY A 63 5.74 -2.22 -7.01
N LEU A 64 7.07 -2.26 -7.03
CA LEU A 64 7.89 -1.26 -7.70
C LEU A 64 8.21 -1.63 -9.16
N THR A 65 8.29 -2.92 -9.52
CA THR A 65 8.61 -3.34 -10.90
C THR A 65 7.41 -3.60 -11.79
N ARG A 66 6.32 -4.10 -11.19
CA ARG A 66 5.15 -4.58 -11.93
C ARG A 66 3.89 -3.78 -11.61
N GLY A 67 3.98 -2.81 -10.70
CA GLY A 67 2.82 -2.03 -10.26
C GLY A 67 1.76 -2.86 -9.54
N VAL A 68 2.12 -4.04 -9.01
CA VAL A 68 1.21 -4.85 -8.21
C VAL A 68 0.79 -4.05 -6.98
N HIS A 69 -0.48 -4.11 -6.65
CA HIS A 69 -1.00 -3.56 -5.41
C HIS A 69 -0.56 -4.43 -4.23
N THR A 70 0.39 -3.96 -3.44
CA THR A 70 0.94 -4.68 -2.31
C THR A 70 0.40 -4.14 -0.98
N PHE A 71 0.06 -5.07 -0.09
CA PHE A 71 -0.55 -4.82 1.20
C PHE A 71 0.15 -5.65 2.28
N THR A 72 0.16 -5.13 3.50
CA THR A 72 0.57 -5.89 4.69
C THR A 72 -0.61 -5.99 5.65
N ALA A 73 -0.82 -7.16 6.23
CA ALA A 73 -1.72 -7.35 7.37
C ALA A 73 -0.93 -7.86 8.58
N LEU A 74 -1.11 -7.17 9.70
CA LEU A 74 -0.48 -7.47 10.99
C LEU A 74 -1.52 -7.96 11.98
N ALA A 75 -1.14 -8.87 12.88
CA ALA A 75 -1.99 -9.27 13.99
C ALA A 75 -2.18 -8.12 14.99
N ASN A 76 -1.07 -7.44 15.31
CA ASN A 76 -0.96 -6.43 16.34
C ASN A 76 0.07 -5.36 15.95
N TYR A 77 0.35 -4.41 16.84
CA TYR A 77 1.34 -3.33 16.61
C TYR A 77 2.71 -3.65 17.23
N GLY A 78 2.95 -4.89 17.64
CA GLY A 78 4.16 -5.29 18.35
C GLY A 78 4.28 -4.64 19.73
N GLU A 79 3.17 -4.25 20.35
CA GLU A 79 3.20 -3.42 21.55
C GLU A 79 3.68 -4.13 22.82
N GLY A 80 3.74 -5.46 22.80
CA GLY A 80 4.26 -6.31 23.88
C GLY A 80 5.76 -6.59 23.76
N GLY A 81 6.40 -6.08 22.69
CA GLY A 81 7.82 -6.22 22.43
C GLY A 81 8.72 -5.29 23.26
N GLN A 82 10.03 -5.48 23.12
CA GLN A 82 11.05 -4.61 23.70
C GLN A 82 11.21 -3.33 22.85
N ASN A 83 11.62 -2.23 23.49
CA ASN A 83 11.93 -0.97 22.79
C ASN A 83 13.42 -0.64 22.95
N GLU A 84 14.18 -0.75 21.86
CA GLU A 84 15.64 -0.57 21.85
C GLU A 84 16.09 0.89 21.83
N ILE A 85 15.17 1.84 21.62
CA ILE A 85 15.48 3.28 21.49
C ILE A 85 14.83 4.15 22.56
N GLY A 86 14.08 3.56 23.50
CA GLY A 86 13.33 4.33 24.49
C GLY A 86 12.62 3.47 25.53
N GLY A 87 11.87 4.14 26.41
CA GLY A 87 11.12 3.51 27.50
C GLY A 87 9.63 3.30 27.22
N GLN A 88 9.16 3.59 26.00
CA GLN A 88 7.74 3.39 25.64
C GLN A 88 7.42 1.90 25.60
N LEU A 89 6.28 1.53 26.17
CA LEU A 89 5.75 0.17 26.23
C LEU A 89 4.26 0.18 25.87
N TYR A 90 3.72 -0.97 25.44
CA TYR A 90 2.30 -1.15 25.19
C TYR A 90 1.73 -0.05 24.27
N GLY A 91 0.67 0.65 24.70
CA GLY A 91 -0.02 1.64 23.88
C GLY A 91 0.89 2.69 23.23
N ASP A 92 1.86 3.22 23.95
CA ASP A 92 2.79 4.22 23.42
C ASP A 92 3.73 3.61 22.38
N LEU A 93 4.15 2.35 22.61
CA LEU A 93 4.95 1.59 21.65
C LEU A 93 4.14 1.23 20.40
N ALA A 94 2.85 0.91 20.53
CA ALA A 94 1.96 0.64 19.41
C ALA A 94 1.89 1.84 18.45
N VAL A 95 1.73 3.05 19.00
CA VAL A 95 1.68 4.30 18.23
C VAL A 95 3.00 4.56 17.52
N LEU A 96 4.11 4.33 18.21
CA LEU A 96 5.45 4.48 17.64
C LEU A 96 5.69 3.47 16.50
N ARG A 97 5.41 2.18 16.72
CA ARG A 97 5.60 1.12 15.73
C ARG A 97 4.68 1.27 14.53
N ALA A 98 3.44 1.74 14.72
CA ALA A 98 2.57 2.08 13.60
C ALA A 98 3.18 3.13 12.66
N ARG A 99 3.91 4.13 13.21
CA ARG A 99 4.63 5.13 12.41
C ARG A 99 5.85 4.52 11.71
N GLU A 100 6.60 3.67 12.41
CA GLU A 100 7.75 2.94 11.84
C GLU A 100 7.33 2.03 10.68
N THR A 101 6.29 1.21 10.87
CA THR A 101 5.76 0.33 9.82
C THR A 101 5.25 1.11 8.62
N ARG A 102 4.63 2.28 8.84
CA ARG A 102 4.19 3.13 7.73
C ARG A 102 5.38 3.68 6.94
N ALA A 103 6.44 4.13 7.63
CA ALA A 103 7.66 4.58 6.98
C ALA A 103 8.33 3.44 6.19
N ALA A 104 8.36 2.22 6.74
CA ALA A 104 8.83 1.03 6.03
C ALA A 104 7.97 0.75 4.78
N ALA A 105 6.64 0.74 4.91
CA ALA A 105 5.72 0.51 3.80
C ALA A 105 5.87 1.53 2.66
N GLU A 106 6.13 2.81 2.99
CA GLU A 106 6.40 3.86 2.00
C GLU A 106 7.64 3.56 1.15
N LEU A 107 8.71 3.03 1.75
CA LEU A 107 9.92 2.61 1.04
C LEU A 107 9.68 1.38 0.17
N LEU A 108 8.89 0.42 0.66
CA LEU A 108 8.52 -0.80 -0.07
C LEU A 108 7.54 -0.53 -1.22
N GLY A 109 6.90 0.65 -1.26
CA GLY A 109 5.81 0.95 -2.18
C GLY A 109 4.48 0.26 -1.82
N THR A 110 4.39 -0.32 -0.62
CA THR A 110 3.17 -0.94 -0.06
C THR A 110 2.11 0.12 0.18
N GLN A 111 0.91 -0.08 -0.38
CA GLN A 111 -0.15 0.95 -0.32
C GLN A 111 -0.77 1.08 1.05
N GLU A 112 -0.93 -0.03 1.75
CA GLU A 112 -1.68 -0.06 2.98
C GLU A 112 -1.16 -1.16 3.90
N VAL A 113 -1.10 -0.79 5.18
CA VAL A 113 -0.80 -1.69 6.29
C VAL A 113 -2.06 -1.74 7.14
N VAL A 114 -2.57 -2.96 7.33
CA VAL A 114 -3.79 -3.24 8.08
C VAL A 114 -3.41 -3.94 9.36
N CYS A 115 -3.92 -3.48 10.50
CA CYS A 115 -3.71 -4.18 11.76
C CYS A 115 -5.03 -4.74 12.27
N MET A 116 -5.04 -6.02 12.63
CA MET A 116 -6.23 -6.70 13.17
C MET A 116 -6.53 -6.32 14.61
N ASN A 117 -5.65 -5.56 15.26
CA ASN A 117 -5.79 -5.09 16.65
C ASN A 117 -6.04 -6.25 17.63
N LEU A 118 -5.33 -7.36 17.42
CA LEU A 118 -5.16 -8.41 18.42
C LEU A 118 -4.13 -7.94 19.44
N GLU A 119 -4.21 -8.45 20.66
CA GLU A 119 -3.34 -8.00 21.73
C GLU A 119 -1.95 -8.63 21.59
N ASP A 120 -0.89 -7.82 21.52
CA ASP A 120 0.45 -8.32 21.80
C ASP A 120 0.69 -8.38 23.31
N PHE A 121 0.47 -9.56 23.90
CA PHE A 121 0.67 -9.79 25.34
C PHE A 121 2.11 -10.20 25.69
N GLY A 122 3.05 -9.98 24.76
CA GLY A 122 4.46 -10.38 24.89
C GLY A 122 4.73 -11.78 24.34
N TYR A 123 5.94 -12.30 24.61
CA TYR A 123 6.41 -13.54 24.00
C TYR A 123 5.57 -14.77 24.37
N SER A 124 4.72 -15.22 23.45
CA SER A 124 3.97 -16.48 23.54
C SER A 124 4.81 -17.67 23.10
N LYS A 125 4.80 -18.79 23.83
CA LYS A 125 5.56 -20.00 23.45
C LYS A 125 4.77 -20.99 22.59
N THR A 126 3.44 -20.92 22.63
CA THR A 126 2.59 -21.97 22.06
C THR A 126 1.42 -21.39 21.28
N LEU A 127 1.01 -22.09 20.22
CA LEU A 127 -0.24 -21.82 19.52
C LEU A 127 -1.45 -21.78 20.47
N ALA A 128 -1.52 -22.73 21.41
CA ALA A 128 -2.66 -22.87 22.32
C ALA A 128 -2.86 -21.63 23.20
N GLU A 129 -1.79 -21.11 23.80
CA GLU A 129 -1.83 -19.88 24.60
C GLU A 129 -2.33 -18.69 23.77
N THR A 130 -1.80 -18.53 22.56
CA THR A 130 -2.22 -17.42 21.68
C THR A 130 -3.69 -17.52 21.31
N LEU A 131 -4.17 -18.70 20.91
CA LEU A 131 -5.57 -18.87 20.51
C LEU A 131 -6.54 -18.75 21.69
N GLU A 132 -6.10 -19.08 22.91
CA GLU A 132 -6.85 -18.81 24.13
C GLU A 132 -7.02 -17.30 24.36
N LYS A 133 -5.93 -16.53 24.24
CA LYS A 133 -5.93 -15.09 24.49
C LYS A 133 -6.59 -14.27 23.38
N TRP A 134 -6.26 -14.54 22.12
CA TRP A 134 -6.85 -13.83 20.98
C TRP A 134 -8.28 -14.28 20.67
N GLY A 135 -8.62 -15.52 21.04
CA GLY A 135 -9.85 -16.18 20.60
C GLY A 135 -9.71 -16.66 19.15
N ARG A 136 -9.86 -17.96 18.93
CA ARG A 136 -9.68 -18.58 17.61
C ARG A 136 -10.68 -18.03 16.59
N GLU A 137 -11.95 -17.94 16.95
CA GLU A 137 -13.05 -17.51 16.08
C GLU A 137 -12.92 -16.02 15.77
N ARG A 138 -12.61 -15.20 16.78
CA ARG A 138 -12.34 -13.76 16.60
C ARG A 138 -11.17 -13.52 15.65
N THR A 139 -10.07 -14.24 15.84
CA THR A 139 -8.87 -14.11 15.00
C THR A 139 -9.19 -14.50 13.56
N LEU A 140 -9.88 -15.62 13.37
CA LEU A 140 -10.32 -16.09 12.06
C LEU A 140 -11.22 -15.05 11.37
N GLU A 141 -12.20 -14.50 12.09
CA GLU A 141 -13.10 -13.47 11.57
C GLU A 141 -12.33 -12.24 11.10
N GLN A 142 -11.36 -11.74 11.89
CA GLN A 142 -10.55 -10.58 11.50
C GLN A 142 -9.73 -10.87 10.24
N MET A 143 -9.09 -12.04 10.13
CA MET A 143 -8.36 -12.42 8.91
C MET A 143 -9.27 -12.46 7.69
N ILE A 144 -10.50 -12.97 7.84
CA ILE A 144 -11.51 -12.97 6.76
C ILE A 144 -11.91 -11.55 6.38
N VAL A 145 -12.12 -10.66 7.35
CA VAL A 145 -12.41 -9.24 7.09
C VAL A 145 -11.28 -8.60 6.30
N VAL A 146 -10.02 -8.84 6.66
CA VAL A 146 -8.85 -8.35 5.93
C VAL A 146 -8.87 -8.86 4.48
N ILE A 147 -9.03 -10.16 4.26
CA ILE A 147 -9.04 -10.76 2.91
C ILE A 147 -10.18 -10.19 2.08
N ARG A 148 -11.42 -10.12 2.61
CA ARG A 148 -12.57 -9.56 1.87
C ARG A 148 -12.48 -8.06 1.63
N SER A 149 -11.75 -7.33 2.49
CA SER A 149 -11.54 -5.88 2.35
C SER A 149 -10.48 -5.55 1.32
N LEU A 150 -9.36 -6.26 1.32
CA LEU A 150 -8.20 -6.00 0.45
C LEU A 150 -8.27 -6.75 -0.87
N ARG A 151 -9.01 -7.88 -0.91
CA ARG A 151 -9.25 -8.71 -2.10
C ARG A 151 -7.96 -9.18 -2.80
N PRO A 152 -7.01 -9.81 -2.07
CA PRO A 152 -5.75 -10.23 -2.66
C PRO A 152 -5.94 -11.36 -3.67
N ASP A 153 -5.22 -11.29 -4.80
CA ASP A 153 -5.09 -12.42 -5.72
C ASP A 153 -4.12 -13.45 -5.14
N VAL A 154 -3.02 -12.98 -4.55
CA VAL A 154 -1.97 -13.80 -3.95
C VAL A 154 -1.74 -13.35 -2.52
N ILE A 155 -1.61 -14.32 -1.61
CA ILE A 155 -1.16 -14.11 -0.25
C ILE A 155 0.23 -14.73 -0.07
N ILE A 156 1.12 -14.01 0.61
CA ILE A 156 2.40 -14.52 1.11
C ILE A 156 2.47 -14.41 2.63
N THR A 157 3.24 -15.27 3.25
CA THR A 157 3.60 -15.15 4.67
C THR A 157 4.95 -15.82 4.90
N ASN A 158 5.68 -15.40 5.93
CA ASN A 158 6.87 -16.11 6.39
C ASN A 158 6.61 -16.99 7.63
N HIS A 159 5.36 -17.06 8.07
CA HIS A 159 4.95 -17.86 9.22
C HIS A 159 4.57 -19.28 8.79
N GLN A 160 5.15 -20.28 9.45
CA GLN A 160 4.88 -21.70 9.20
C GLN A 160 4.22 -22.34 10.42
N PRO A 161 3.23 -23.25 10.25
CA PRO A 161 2.62 -23.95 11.38
C PRO A 161 3.68 -24.69 12.22
N GLY A 162 3.64 -24.50 13.54
CA GLY A 162 4.57 -25.13 14.49
C GLY A 162 5.98 -24.54 14.51
N GLN A 163 6.28 -23.49 13.74
CA GLN A 163 7.54 -22.75 13.77
C GLN A 163 7.36 -21.37 14.37
N GLY A 164 8.45 -20.81 14.92
CA GLY A 164 8.42 -19.50 15.57
C GLY A 164 7.63 -19.50 16.87
N HIS A 165 7.37 -18.32 17.40
CA HIS A 165 6.66 -18.15 18.66
C HIS A 165 5.13 -18.19 18.46
N GLY A 166 4.36 -18.24 19.54
CA GLY A 166 2.94 -18.58 19.49
C GLY A 166 2.07 -17.66 18.62
N HIS A 167 2.42 -16.38 18.43
CA HIS A 167 1.69 -15.48 17.52
C HIS A 167 1.91 -15.86 16.05
N HIS A 168 3.15 -16.19 15.68
CA HIS A 168 3.52 -16.66 14.34
C HIS A 168 2.75 -17.94 14.00
N GLN A 169 2.73 -18.88 14.96
CA GLN A 169 1.99 -20.13 14.82
C GLN A 169 0.48 -19.90 14.63
N ALA A 170 -0.11 -18.92 15.32
CA ALA A 170 -1.54 -18.61 15.21
C ALA A 170 -1.91 -18.06 13.83
N ILE A 171 -1.12 -17.11 13.30
CA ILE A 171 -1.30 -16.60 11.94
C ILE A 171 -1.18 -17.74 10.92
N ALA A 172 -0.12 -18.55 11.02
CA ALA A 172 0.10 -19.66 10.10
C ALA A 172 -1.02 -20.72 10.18
N ALA A 173 -1.51 -21.04 11.38
CA ALA A 173 -2.55 -22.05 11.57
C ALA A 173 -3.94 -21.60 11.08
N LEU A 174 -4.23 -20.30 11.12
CA LEU A 174 -5.53 -19.75 10.74
C LEU A 174 -5.59 -19.22 9.31
N LEU A 175 -4.46 -19.14 8.60
CA LEU A 175 -4.40 -18.56 7.25
C LEU A 175 -5.25 -19.32 6.22
N LEU A 176 -5.08 -20.64 6.08
CA LEU A 176 -5.88 -21.42 5.14
C LEU A 176 -7.38 -21.44 5.52
N PRO A 177 -7.77 -21.65 6.79
CA PRO A 177 -9.16 -21.47 7.22
C PRO A 177 -9.73 -20.09 6.87
N ALA A 178 -8.94 -19.01 6.99
CA ALA A 178 -9.39 -17.67 6.64
C ALA A 178 -9.59 -17.51 5.13
N VAL A 179 -8.72 -18.10 4.31
CA VAL A 179 -8.86 -18.11 2.85
C VAL A 179 -10.12 -18.84 2.41
N GLU A 180 -10.40 -20.00 3.01
CA GLU A 180 -11.62 -20.77 2.75
C GLU A 180 -12.87 -20.00 3.20
N GLY A 181 -12.87 -19.44 4.41
CA GLY A 181 -13.98 -18.64 4.94
C GLY A 181 -14.22 -17.35 4.15
N ALA A 182 -13.16 -16.71 3.64
CA ALA A 182 -13.28 -15.53 2.79
C ALA A 182 -14.01 -15.83 1.48
N ALA A 183 -13.81 -17.01 0.89
CA ALA A 183 -14.48 -17.45 -0.32
C ALA A 183 -15.93 -17.91 -0.10
N ASN A 184 -16.30 -18.28 1.14
CA ASN A 184 -17.62 -18.82 1.45
C ASN A 184 -18.70 -17.73 1.53
N ARG A 185 -19.70 -17.77 0.65
CA ARG A 185 -20.80 -16.79 0.66
C ARG A 185 -21.82 -16.98 1.77
N GLN A 186 -21.93 -18.17 2.34
CA GLN A 186 -22.94 -18.48 3.36
C GLN A 186 -22.41 -18.24 4.77
N GLU A 187 -21.10 -18.34 4.94
CA GLU A 187 -20.38 -18.04 6.17
C GLU A 187 -20.22 -16.52 6.33
N TYR A 188 -20.49 -16.02 7.54
CA TYR A 188 -20.41 -14.60 7.91
C TYR A 188 -21.43 -13.69 7.20
N PRO A 189 -22.76 -13.95 7.34
CA PRO A 189 -23.79 -13.12 6.73
C PRO A 189 -23.75 -11.65 7.20
N GLU A 190 -23.31 -11.38 8.43
CA GLU A 190 -23.10 -10.04 8.98
C GLU A 190 -22.01 -9.26 8.26
N MET A 191 -21.04 -9.91 7.62
CA MET A 191 -20.06 -9.23 6.78
C MET A 191 -20.68 -8.68 5.50
N LYS A 192 -21.75 -9.30 4.99
CA LYS A 192 -22.46 -8.80 3.81
C LYS A 192 -23.11 -7.46 4.10
N THR A 193 -23.73 -7.30 5.26
CA THR A 193 -24.38 -6.02 5.63
C THR A 193 -23.36 -4.89 5.77
N ARG A 194 -22.09 -5.22 6.09
CA ARG A 194 -20.93 -4.31 6.09
C ARG A 194 -20.33 -4.05 4.70
N GLY A 195 -20.86 -4.64 3.63
CA GLY A 195 -20.35 -4.49 2.26
C GLY A 195 -19.12 -5.34 1.94
N LEU A 196 -18.79 -6.32 2.77
CA LEU A 196 -17.66 -7.24 2.57
C LEU A 196 -18.13 -8.49 1.84
N ALA A 197 -18.17 -8.40 0.52
CA ALA A 197 -18.48 -9.53 -0.35
C ALA A 197 -17.44 -10.66 -0.20
N ALA A 198 -17.88 -11.90 -0.40
CA ALA A 198 -16.99 -13.04 -0.45
C ALA A 198 -15.92 -12.84 -1.54
N TRP A 199 -14.72 -13.30 -1.26
CA TRP A 199 -13.57 -13.15 -2.14
C TRP A 199 -12.75 -14.45 -2.16
N LYS A 200 -12.45 -14.93 -3.36
CA LYS A 200 -11.62 -16.12 -3.54
C LYS A 200 -10.19 -15.69 -3.85
N VAL A 201 -9.25 -16.14 -3.02
CA VAL A 201 -7.81 -15.93 -3.26
C VAL A 201 -7.37 -16.93 -4.34
N SER A 202 -6.52 -16.51 -5.26
CA SER A 202 -5.97 -17.42 -6.27
C SER A 202 -4.95 -18.37 -5.65
N ARG A 203 -4.01 -17.83 -4.86
CA ARG A 203 -2.89 -18.60 -4.29
C ARG A 203 -2.44 -18.09 -2.93
N VAL A 204 -1.87 -19.00 -2.15
CA VAL A 204 -1.18 -18.69 -0.89
C VAL A 204 0.18 -19.35 -0.90
N PHE A 205 1.21 -18.60 -0.54
CA PHE A 205 2.58 -19.07 -0.43
C PHE A 205 3.17 -18.82 0.95
N VAL A 206 4.09 -19.70 1.35
CA VAL A 206 4.89 -19.55 2.57
C VAL A 206 6.38 -19.44 2.25
N ARG A 207 7.08 -18.48 2.86
CA ARG A 207 8.52 -18.28 2.65
C ARG A 207 9.32 -19.49 3.15
N ARG A 208 10.34 -19.86 2.39
CA ARG A 208 11.34 -20.88 2.75
C ARG A 208 12.67 -20.20 3.06
N ASN A 209 13.21 -20.49 4.24
CA ASN A 209 14.57 -20.11 4.61
C ASN A 209 15.49 -21.27 4.24
N LEU A 210 16.05 -21.23 3.03
CA LEU A 210 16.91 -22.31 2.53
C LEU A 210 18.33 -22.17 3.12
N PRO A 211 18.91 -23.26 3.67
CA PRO A 211 20.32 -23.26 4.04
C PRO A 211 21.20 -23.05 2.80
N TRP A 212 22.30 -22.31 2.94
CA TRP A 212 23.26 -22.07 1.85
C TRP A 212 23.88 -23.35 1.28
N SER A 213 23.80 -24.48 2.00
CA SER A 213 24.66 -25.65 1.79
C SER A 213 23.98 -26.96 1.40
N THR A 214 22.64 -27.04 1.28
CA THR A 214 21.98 -28.36 1.14
C THR A 214 21.69 -28.80 -0.28
N GLY A 215 21.83 -27.94 -1.30
CA GLY A 215 21.58 -28.31 -2.70
C GLY A 215 20.16 -28.86 -2.97
N GLN A 216 19.25 -28.70 -2.00
CA GLN A 216 17.90 -29.20 -2.03
C GLN A 216 16.98 -28.02 -2.35
N GLU A 217 16.45 -28.02 -3.57
CA GLU A 217 15.48 -27.04 -4.07
C GLU A 217 14.09 -27.33 -3.48
N ASP A 218 13.94 -27.17 -2.17
CA ASP A 218 12.64 -27.33 -1.48
C ASP A 218 11.85 -26.01 -1.50
N TYR A 219 11.51 -25.57 -2.72
CA TYR A 219 10.73 -24.38 -3.03
C TYR A 219 9.98 -24.56 -4.35
N ASP A 220 8.85 -23.85 -4.51
CA ASP A 220 8.09 -23.85 -5.77
C ASP A 220 8.44 -22.62 -6.61
N VAL A 221 8.48 -21.44 -5.99
CA VAL A 221 8.74 -20.15 -6.66
C VAL A 221 9.94 -19.45 -6.03
N LYS A 222 10.73 -18.77 -6.86
CA LYS A 222 11.79 -17.85 -6.40
C LYS A 222 11.58 -16.45 -6.97
N VAL A 223 11.55 -15.46 -6.09
CA VAL A 223 11.36 -14.04 -6.44
C VAL A 223 12.74 -13.38 -6.54
N PRO A 224 13.10 -12.72 -7.66
CA PRO A 224 14.45 -12.20 -7.89
C PRO A 224 14.69 -10.86 -7.19
N VAL A 225 14.70 -10.87 -5.86
CA VAL A 225 14.82 -9.67 -5.02
C VAL A 225 16.18 -8.96 -5.12
N GLY A 226 17.23 -9.66 -5.57
CA GLY A 226 18.54 -9.07 -5.87
C GLY A 226 18.59 -8.33 -7.22
N THR A 227 17.47 -8.20 -7.93
CA THR A 227 17.42 -7.45 -9.20
C THR A 227 17.65 -5.97 -8.95
N TRP A 228 18.54 -5.36 -9.73
CA TRP A 228 18.84 -3.92 -9.67
C TRP A 228 17.72 -3.07 -10.27
N ASP A 229 17.24 -2.08 -9.52
CA ASP A 229 16.37 -1.01 -9.98
C ASP A 229 17.21 0.22 -10.36
N ALA A 230 17.32 0.50 -11.66
CA ALA A 230 18.11 1.64 -12.15
C ALA A 230 17.53 3.01 -11.76
N LEU A 231 16.22 3.13 -11.55
CA LEU A 231 15.60 4.41 -11.15
C LEU A 231 15.80 4.69 -9.67
N ARG A 232 15.81 3.65 -8.84
CA ARG A 232 16.00 3.77 -7.39
C ARG A 232 17.46 3.63 -6.95
N GLY A 233 18.32 3.11 -7.83
CA GLY A 233 19.75 2.94 -7.57
C GLY A 233 20.03 1.89 -6.50
N ALA A 234 19.18 0.86 -6.41
CA ALA A 234 19.24 -0.18 -5.40
C ALA A 234 18.57 -1.46 -5.91
N THR A 235 18.93 -2.60 -5.33
CA THR A 235 18.18 -3.85 -5.45
C THR A 235 16.92 -3.83 -4.56
N TYR A 236 15.92 -4.66 -4.87
CA TYR A 236 14.72 -4.75 -4.02
C TYR A 236 15.02 -5.28 -2.61
N LEU A 237 16.10 -6.05 -2.46
CA LEU A 237 16.61 -6.45 -1.15
C LEU A 237 17.21 -5.28 -0.38
N GLU A 238 18.00 -4.40 -1.02
CA GLU A 238 18.52 -3.18 -0.39
C GLU A 238 17.39 -2.20 0.00
N ILE A 239 16.36 -2.07 -0.84
CA ILE A 239 15.15 -1.31 -0.51
C ILE A 239 14.46 -1.91 0.71
N ALA A 240 14.31 -3.24 0.77
CA ALA A 240 13.72 -3.91 1.91
C ALA A 240 14.55 -3.79 3.19
N ALA A 241 15.87 -3.79 3.08
CA ALA A 241 16.76 -3.52 4.21
C ALA A 241 16.62 -2.09 4.73
N ALA A 242 16.48 -1.11 3.83
CA ALA A 242 16.18 0.27 4.22
C ALA A 242 14.81 0.38 4.92
N ALA A 243 13.80 -0.33 4.42
CA ALA A 243 12.49 -0.42 5.07
C ALA A 243 12.58 -1.06 6.46
N LEU A 244 13.32 -2.18 6.59
CA LEU A 244 13.53 -2.84 7.88
C LEU A 244 14.19 -1.89 8.90
N LYS A 245 15.14 -1.07 8.45
CA LYS A 245 15.80 -0.03 9.27
C LYS A 245 14.85 1.06 9.79
N GLU A 246 13.64 1.20 9.25
CA GLU A 246 12.63 2.12 9.81
C GLU A 246 11.99 1.57 11.10
N HIS A 247 12.06 0.26 11.37
CA HIS A 247 11.67 -0.36 12.64
C HIS A 247 12.71 -0.11 13.73
N LYS A 248 13.00 1.16 14.02
CA LYS A 248 14.10 1.59 14.90
C LYS A 248 13.91 1.07 16.33
N SER A 249 12.67 0.99 16.81
CA SER A 249 12.37 0.47 18.16
C SER A 249 12.60 -1.03 18.33
N GLN A 250 12.66 -1.80 17.25
CA GLN A 250 12.86 -3.25 17.29
C GLN A 250 14.35 -3.65 17.39
N GLY A 251 15.26 -2.73 17.09
CA GLY A 251 16.68 -2.93 17.30
C GLY A 251 17.57 -2.45 16.17
N ARG A 252 18.84 -2.85 16.27
CA ARG A 252 19.90 -2.41 15.38
C ARG A 252 20.03 -3.35 14.19
N TRP A 253 19.43 -2.95 13.07
CA TRP A 253 19.47 -3.67 11.79
C TRP A 253 20.79 -3.53 11.02
N GLU A 254 21.88 -3.15 11.69
CA GLU A 254 23.21 -2.95 11.07
C GLU A 254 23.75 -4.26 10.47
N MET A 255 23.41 -5.40 11.07
CA MET A 255 23.76 -6.74 10.57
C MET A 255 23.16 -7.07 9.20
N VAL A 256 22.14 -6.34 8.75
CA VAL A 256 21.51 -6.57 7.45
C VAL A 256 22.50 -6.24 6.33
N ASP A 257 23.34 -5.21 6.51
CA ASP A 257 24.31 -4.77 5.50
C ASP A 257 25.36 -5.84 5.17
N ASP A 258 25.66 -6.71 6.13
CA ASP A 258 26.60 -7.83 5.95
C ASP A 258 25.99 -9.00 5.15
N VAL A 259 24.65 -9.12 5.12
CA VAL A 259 23.92 -10.23 4.49
C VAL A 259 23.42 -9.87 3.08
N LEU A 260 23.20 -8.57 2.82
CA LEU A 260 22.71 -8.03 1.55
C LEU A 260 23.44 -8.54 0.28
N PRO A 261 24.77 -8.69 0.25
CA PRO A 261 25.47 -9.12 -0.96
C PRO A 261 25.21 -10.58 -1.36
N SER A 262 24.59 -11.38 -0.48
CA SER A 262 24.51 -12.84 -0.63
C SER A 262 23.16 -13.34 -1.15
N ALA A 263 22.05 -12.65 -0.90
CA ALA A 263 20.72 -13.14 -1.27
C ALA A 263 20.21 -12.55 -2.60
N THR A 264 20.18 -13.36 -3.66
CA THR A 264 19.61 -12.93 -4.95
C THR A 264 18.12 -13.21 -5.08
N TYR A 265 17.59 -14.16 -4.30
CA TYR A 265 16.21 -14.61 -4.38
C TYR A 265 15.55 -14.77 -3.01
N THR A 266 14.23 -14.59 -2.96
CA THR A 266 13.38 -15.08 -1.87
C THR A 266 12.57 -16.28 -2.36
N TYR A 267 12.53 -17.35 -1.59
CA TYR A 267 11.96 -18.64 -1.99
C TYR A 267 10.62 -18.89 -1.30
N PHE A 268 9.67 -19.47 -2.02
CA PHE A 268 8.30 -19.69 -1.58
C PHE A 268 7.80 -21.08 -1.95
N THR A 269 6.97 -21.66 -1.09
CA THR A 269 6.19 -22.87 -1.36
C THR A 269 4.71 -22.52 -1.39
N GLN A 270 3.99 -22.93 -2.44
CA GLN A 270 2.55 -22.81 -2.56
C GLN A 270 1.86 -23.77 -1.59
N ILE A 271 0.99 -23.23 -0.75
CA ILE A 271 0.15 -24.01 0.18
C ILE A 271 -1.34 -23.96 -0.19
N TYR A 272 -1.72 -23.13 -1.17
CA TYR A 272 -3.07 -23.08 -1.72
C TYR A 272 -3.07 -22.61 -3.19
N PRO A 273 -3.93 -23.19 -4.06
CA PRO A 273 -4.70 -24.41 -3.82
C PRO A 273 -3.76 -25.62 -3.71
N PRO A 274 -4.19 -26.72 -3.06
CA PRO A 274 -3.43 -27.96 -3.10
C PRO A 274 -3.43 -28.54 -4.52
N GLY A 275 -2.33 -29.17 -4.95
CA GLY A 275 -2.22 -29.80 -6.27
C GLY A 275 -1.22 -29.11 -7.19
N GLU A 276 -1.68 -28.62 -8.36
CA GLU A 276 -0.82 -28.01 -9.37
C GLU A 276 -0.15 -26.73 -8.83
N GLN A 277 1.18 -26.77 -8.75
CA GLN A 277 2.01 -25.68 -8.27
C GLN A 277 2.52 -24.86 -9.45
N VAL A 278 2.52 -23.54 -9.28
CA VAL A 278 3.27 -22.66 -10.19
C VAL A 278 4.75 -22.66 -9.81
N THR A 279 5.62 -22.47 -10.80
CA THR A 279 7.07 -22.60 -10.61
C THR A 279 7.87 -21.38 -11.05
N ASN A 280 7.27 -20.50 -11.87
CA ASN A 280 7.97 -19.37 -12.45
C ASN A 280 7.80 -18.09 -11.63
N ASP A 281 6.56 -17.80 -11.19
CA ASP A 281 6.22 -16.54 -10.53
C ASP A 281 4.99 -16.69 -9.63
N LEU A 282 4.90 -15.87 -8.57
CA LEU A 282 3.74 -15.88 -7.66
C LEU A 282 2.41 -15.65 -8.40
N PHE A 283 2.43 -14.84 -9.47
CA PHE A 283 1.27 -14.50 -10.28
C PHE A 283 1.20 -15.28 -11.61
N GLU A 284 1.96 -16.36 -11.78
CA GLU A 284 1.95 -17.16 -13.01
C GLU A 284 0.53 -17.57 -13.44
N GLY A 285 0.17 -17.41 -14.71
CA GLY A 285 -1.18 -17.71 -15.20
C GLY A 285 -2.29 -16.74 -14.75
N LEU A 286 -1.97 -15.70 -13.97
CA LEU A 286 -2.88 -14.59 -13.69
C LEU A 286 -2.60 -13.46 -14.69
N THR A 287 -3.66 -12.93 -15.30
CA THR A 287 -3.54 -11.91 -16.35
C THR A 287 -3.19 -10.55 -15.74
N GLU A 288 -2.01 -10.02 -16.07
CA GLU A 288 -1.67 -8.62 -15.79
C GLU A 288 -2.51 -7.67 -16.65
N GLY A 289 -2.74 -6.44 -16.18
CA GLY A 289 -3.60 -5.48 -16.85
C GLY A 289 -4.94 -5.25 -16.14
N PHE A 290 -5.72 -4.30 -16.65
CA PHE A 290 -7.03 -3.97 -16.11
C PHE A 290 -8.06 -5.09 -16.42
N ALA A 291 -8.53 -5.77 -15.38
CA ALA A 291 -9.42 -6.91 -15.43
C ALA A 291 -10.34 -6.92 -14.20
N PRO A 292 -11.46 -6.16 -14.23
CA PRO A 292 -12.40 -6.04 -13.10
C PRO A 292 -13.01 -7.37 -12.65
N ALA A 293 -12.94 -8.39 -13.51
CA ALA A 293 -13.43 -9.72 -13.25
C ALA A 293 -12.33 -10.77 -13.41
N ARG A 294 -11.16 -10.58 -12.77
CA ARG A 294 -10.25 -11.70 -12.48
C ARG A 294 -10.93 -12.68 -11.52
N GLY A 295 -11.86 -13.49 -12.04
CA GLY A 295 -12.35 -14.76 -11.49
C GLY A 295 -12.96 -14.81 -10.08
N HIS A 296 -12.92 -13.75 -9.28
CA HIS A 296 -13.11 -13.84 -7.82
C HIS A 296 -14.20 -12.95 -7.25
N TYR A 297 -14.88 -12.20 -8.11
CA TYR A 297 -16.30 -11.95 -7.96
C TYR A 297 -17.05 -13.00 -8.77
N PRO A 298 -17.40 -14.16 -8.21
CA PRO A 298 -18.48 -14.94 -8.77
C PRO A 298 -19.81 -14.23 -8.41
N LEU A 299 -19.92 -12.93 -8.70
CA LEU A 299 -21.17 -12.22 -8.69
C LEU A 299 -21.74 -12.36 -10.11
N TYR A 300 -22.43 -13.49 -10.26
CA TYR A 300 -23.46 -13.80 -11.26
C TYR A 300 -22.96 -13.91 -12.70
N ASP A 301 -23.05 -15.13 -13.26
CA ASP A 301 -22.50 -15.57 -14.55
C ASP A 301 -22.85 -14.68 -15.77
N ALA A 302 -23.84 -13.78 -15.67
CA ALA A 302 -24.20 -12.85 -16.74
C ALA A 302 -23.75 -11.40 -16.48
N SER A 303 -23.69 -10.92 -15.23
CA SER A 303 -23.34 -9.53 -14.91
C SER A 303 -21.83 -9.26 -14.97
N ALA A 304 -21.00 -10.26 -14.71
CA ALA A 304 -19.55 -10.13 -14.78
C ALA A 304 -19.03 -9.89 -16.21
N ALA A 305 -19.66 -10.51 -17.22
CA ALA A 305 -19.33 -10.30 -18.63
C ALA A 305 -19.67 -8.86 -19.10
N ILE A 306 -20.87 -8.37 -18.74
CA ILE A 306 -21.31 -6.99 -18.99
C ILE A 306 -20.33 -5.98 -18.36
N THR A 307 -19.82 -6.30 -17.17
CA THR A 307 -18.87 -5.47 -16.44
C THR A 307 -17.53 -5.38 -17.19
N LEU A 308 -16.94 -6.50 -17.64
CA LEU A 308 -15.66 -6.48 -18.37
C LEU A 308 -15.70 -5.70 -19.70
N GLU A 309 -16.74 -5.91 -20.52
CA GLU A 309 -16.87 -5.21 -21.81
C GLU A 309 -17.04 -3.70 -21.61
N ALA A 310 -17.78 -3.29 -20.57
CA ALA A 310 -17.96 -1.89 -20.21
C ALA A 310 -16.65 -1.19 -19.84
N PHE A 311 -15.56 -1.93 -19.57
CA PHE A 311 -14.26 -1.34 -19.24
C PHE A 311 -13.17 -1.55 -20.28
N ALA A 312 -13.42 -2.31 -21.35
CA ALA A 312 -12.47 -2.43 -22.45
C ALA A 312 -11.92 -1.06 -22.95
N PRO A 313 -12.71 0.04 -22.97
CA PRO A 313 -12.20 1.35 -23.37
C PRO A 313 -11.11 1.96 -22.47
N CYS A 314 -11.01 1.60 -21.18
CA CYS A 314 -9.90 2.08 -20.33
C CYS A 314 -8.65 1.19 -20.42
N ASN A 315 -8.78 -0.08 -20.80
CA ASN A 315 -7.67 -1.03 -20.82
C ASN A 315 -6.61 -0.65 -21.86
N ALA A 316 -7.06 -0.36 -23.08
CA ALA A 316 -6.14 -0.07 -24.18
C ALA A 316 -5.31 1.19 -23.92
N PRO A 317 -5.88 2.33 -23.47
CA PRO A 317 -5.09 3.49 -23.09
C PRO A 317 -4.11 3.23 -21.95
N LEU A 318 -4.50 2.51 -20.90
CA LEU A 318 -3.61 2.19 -19.77
C LEU A 318 -2.42 1.30 -20.17
N SER A 319 -2.67 0.25 -20.97
CA SER A 319 -1.60 -0.61 -21.49
C SER A 319 -0.66 0.17 -22.41
N ARG A 320 -1.19 1.06 -23.25
CA ARG A 320 -0.37 1.94 -24.10
C ARG A 320 0.41 2.95 -23.29
N ALA A 321 -0.16 3.50 -22.20
CA ALA A 321 0.53 4.42 -21.30
C ALA A 321 1.74 3.75 -20.64
N ALA A 322 1.55 2.52 -20.13
CA ALA A 322 2.64 1.72 -19.57
C ALA A 322 3.74 1.42 -20.60
N ALA A 323 3.37 1.16 -21.86
CA ALA A 323 4.34 0.94 -22.93
C ALA A 323 5.04 2.21 -23.43
N ALA A 324 4.36 3.37 -23.38
CA ALA A 324 4.91 4.66 -23.80
C ALA A 324 5.95 5.21 -22.80
N MET A 325 5.84 4.84 -21.54
CA MET A 325 6.80 5.19 -20.51
C MET A 325 8.12 4.42 -20.62
N PRO A 326 9.27 5.01 -20.27
CA PRO A 326 9.50 6.42 -19.92
C PRO A 326 9.76 7.31 -21.17
N ARG A 327 9.55 6.78 -22.38
CA ARG A 327 9.95 7.43 -23.64
C ARG A 327 9.27 8.78 -23.89
N SER A 328 8.01 8.91 -23.49
CA SER A 328 7.25 10.17 -23.67
C SER A 328 6.26 10.40 -22.53
N ARG A 329 6.57 11.37 -21.65
CA ARG A 329 5.64 11.83 -20.60
C ARG A 329 4.38 12.47 -21.19
N GLU A 330 4.49 13.20 -22.30
CA GLU A 330 3.33 13.83 -22.93
C GLU A 330 2.36 12.80 -23.51
N GLU A 331 2.87 11.81 -24.25
CA GLU A 331 2.04 10.73 -24.79
C GLU A 331 1.41 9.91 -23.65
N THR A 332 2.20 9.56 -22.64
CA THR A 332 1.71 8.85 -21.44
C THR A 332 0.59 9.65 -20.77
N GLY A 333 0.77 10.96 -20.57
CA GLY A 333 -0.23 11.84 -19.96
C GLY A 333 -1.54 11.90 -20.74
N ARG A 334 -1.47 11.97 -22.08
CA ARG A 334 -2.68 11.96 -22.94
C ARG A 334 -3.43 10.62 -22.86
N LEU A 335 -2.72 9.49 -22.82
CA LEU A 335 -3.31 8.16 -22.69
C LEU A 335 -3.94 7.94 -21.31
N LEU A 336 -3.29 8.41 -20.24
CA LEU A 336 -3.86 8.41 -18.90
C LEU A 336 -5.09 9.32 -18.82
N ALA A 337 -5.07 10.48 -19.49
CA ALA A 337 -6.21 11.40 -19.53
C ALA A 337 -7.42 10.78 -20.26
N GLU A 338 -7.19 10.02 -21.34
CA GLU A 338 -8.22 9.24 -22.02
C GLU A 338 -8.88 8.23 -21.07
N ALA A 339 -8.08 7.42 -20.36
CA ALA A 339 -8.58 6.48 -19.36
C ALA A 339 -9.33 7.17 -18.22
N HIS A 340 -8.79 8.27 -17.70
CA HIS A 340 -9.38 9.03 -16.60
C HIS A 340 -10.73 9.66 -16.97
N ASN A 341 -10.82 10.25 -18.15
CA ASN A 341 -12.06 10.86 -18.64
C ASN A 341 -13.13 9.79 -18.88
N PHE A 342 -12.76 8.63 -19.42
CA PHE A 342 -13.65 7.49 -19.52
C PHE A 342 -14.16 7.06 -18.13
N LEU A 343 -13.25 6.82 -17.18
CA LEU A 343 -13.61 6.40 -15.84
C LEU A 343 -14.50 7.43 -15.14
N SER A 344 -14.21 8.72 -15.29
CA SER A 344 -14.97 9.82 -14.69
C SER A 344 -16.38 9.97 -15.28
N GLY A 345 -16.60 9.54 -16.52
CA GLY A 345 -17.91 9.53 -17.17
C GLY A 345 -18.84 8.39 -16.73
N LEU A 346 -18.31 7.34 -16.10
CA LEU A 346 -19.07 6.15 -15.68
C LEU A 346 -20.24 6.38 -14.69
N PRO A 347 -20.29 7.39 -13.81
CA PRO A 347 -21.46 7.60 -12.95
C PRO A 347 -22.74 7.90 -13.75
N ALA A 348 -22.61 8.45 -14.96
CA ALA A 348 -23.72 8.63 -15.90
C ALA A 348 -24.16 7.31 -16.57
N LEU A 349 -23.34 6.26 -16.44
CA LEU A 349 -23.58 4.91 -16.96
C LEU A 349 -24.15 3.96 -15.88
N SER A 350 -24.59 4.47 -14.73
CA SER A 350 -25.39 3.70 -13.76
C SER A 350 -26.68 3.10 -14.36
N GLY A 351 -27.09 3.57 -15.54
CA GLY A 351 -28.11 2.93 -16.37
C GLY A 351 -27.65 1.73 -17.24
N LEU A 352 -26.37 1.38 -17.26
CA LEU A 352 -25.81 0.25 -18.04
C LEU A 352 -25.78 -1.08 -17.28
N VAL A 353 -25.86 -1.06 -15.95
CA VAL A 353 -26.27 -2.28 -15.23
C VAL A 353 -27.77 -2.38 -15.46
N PRO A 354 -28.29 -3.40 -16.16
CA PRO A 354 -29.73 -3.59 -16.28
C PRO A 354 -30.27 -3.85 -14.86
N LEU A 355 -30.65 -2.79 -14.16
CA LEU A 355 -31.50 -2.89 -12.98
C LEU A 355 -32.89 -3.26 -13.51
N GLU A 356 -33.04 -4.50 -13.99
CA GLU A 356 -34.25 -5.06 -14.57
C GLU A 356 -35.47 -5.06 -13.62
N ARG A 357 -35.35 -4.51 -12.40
CA ARG A 357 -36.41 -4.57 -11.39
C ARG A 357 -36.55 -3.26 -10.64
N ALA A 358 -37.79 -2.80 -10.53
CA ALA A 358 -38.22 -1.68 -9.68
C ALA A 358 -37.85 -1.86 -8.18
N GLN A 359 -37.41 -3.06 -7.77
CA GLN A 359 -36.82 -3.37 -6.48
C GLN A 359 -35.58 -4.27 -6.65
N PRO A 360 -34.34 -3.74 -6.53
CA PRO A 360 -33.13 -4.55 -6.62
C PRO A 360 -32.98 -5.45 -5.39
N SER A 361 -32.57 -6.71 -5.61
CA SER A 361 -32.25 -7.66 -4.53
C SER A 361 -31.04 -7.18 -3.73
N GLU A 362 -30.86 -7.72 -2.53
CA GLU A 362 -29.66 -7.45 -1.71
C GLU A 362 -28.37 -7.75 -2.47
N GLU A 363 -28.37 -8.85 -3.23
CA GLU A 363 -27.31 -9.28 -4.12
C GLU A 363 -26.93 -8.23 -5.17
N THR A 364 -27.92 -7.63 -5.83
CA THR A 364 -27.69 -6.54 -6.80
C THR A 364 -27.07 -5.32 -6.13
N ARG A 365 -27.51 -4.96 -4.92
CA ARG A 365 -26.95 -3.82 -4.17
C ARG A 365 -25.50 -4.05 -3.74
N LEU A 366 -25.15 -5.28 -3.36
CA LEU A 366 -23.78 -5.64 -3.00
C LEU A 366 -22.84 -5.56 -4.21
N LEU A 367 -23.31 -6.03 -5.38
CA LEU A 367 -22.58 -5.88 -6.63
C LEU A 367 -22.37 -4.40 -6.99
N GLU A 368 -23.42 -3.58 -6.90
CA GLU A 368 -23.33 -2.14 -7.18
C GLU A 368 -22.29 -1.45 -6.29
N ARG A 369 -22.29 -1.74 -4.98
CA ARG A 369 -21.28 -1.21 -4.04
C ARG A 369 -19.88 -1.69 -4.39
N ALA A 370 -19.73 -2.96 -4.72
CA ALA A 370 -18.46 -3.57 -5.10
C ALA A 370 -17.85 -2.93 -6.35
N VAL A 371 -18.66 -2.75 -7.40
CA VAL A 371 -18.27 -2.07 -8.65
C VAL A 371 -17.96 -0.61 -8.37
N THR A 372 -18.81 0.10 -7.63
CA THR A 372 -18.58 1.52 -7.28
C THR A 372 -17.25 1.72 -6.54
N ARG A 373 -16.96 0.84 -5.57
CA ARG A 373 -15.69 0.86 -4.85
C ARG A 373 -14.50 0.62 -5.79
N TYR A 374 -14.58 -0.40 -6.63
CA TYR A 374 -13.53 -0.70 -7.60
C TYR A 374 -13.29 0.48 -8.56
N LEU A 375 -14.34 1.11 -9.07
CA LEU A 375 -14.24 2.29 -9.92
C LEU A 375 -13.57 3.47 -9.22
N HIS A 376 -13.92 3.70 -7.95
CA HIS A 376 -13.30 4.73 -7.16
C HIS A 376 -11.80 4.47 -7.01
N GLU A 377 -11.41 3.26 -6.60
CA GLU A 377 -9.99 2.86 -6.48
C GLU A 377 -9.24 3.08 -7.81
N ARG A 378 -9.82 2.69 -8.95
CA ARG A 378 -9.18 2.89 -10.26
C ARG A 378 -9.06 4.34 -10.69
N ARG A 379 -10.05 5.17 -10.40
CA ARG A 379 -9.92 6.62 -10.63
C ARG A 379 -8.80 7.23 -9.79
N GLU A 380 -8.65 6.79 -8.54
CA GLU A 380 -7.58 7.27 -7.66
C GLU A 380 -6.20 6.90 -8.23
N ASP A 381 -6.01 5.66 -8.69
CA ASP A 381 -4.73 5.24 -9.25
C ASP A 381 -4.39 5.93 -10.58
N VAL A 382 -5.37 6.09 -11.48
CA VAL A 382 -5.17 6.85 -12.73
C VAL A 382 -4.93 8.34 -12.43
N SER A 383 -5.63 8.91 -11.44
CA SER A 383 -5.39 10.29 -10.98
C SER A 383 -4.00 10.45 -10.39
N ALA A 384 -3.51 9.48 -9.61
CA ALA A 384 -2.16 9.47 -9.09
C ALA A 384 -1.12 9.36 -10.22
N ALA A 385 -1.36 8.53 -11.24
CA ALA A 385 -0.50 8.46 -12.42
C ALA A 385 -0.48 9.78 -13.20
N LEU A 386 -1.63 10.43 -13.42
CA LEU A 386 -1.72 11.76 -14.03
C LEU A 386 -0.98 12.82 -13.21
N TRP A 387 -1.11 12.78 -11.89
CA TRP A 387 -0.43 13.67 -10.97
C TRP A 387 1.09 13.59 -11.12
N GLU A 388 1.66 12.38 -11.09
CA GLU A 388 3.10 12.17 -11.27
C GLU A 388 3.57 12.46 -12.71
N CYS A 389 2.71 12.19 -13.70
CA CYS A 389 2.99 12.47 -15.11
C CYS A 389 3.11 13.98 -15.36
N ALA A 390 2.14 14.76 -14.84
CA ALA A 390 2.14 16.21 -14.89
C ALA A 390 3.16 16.85 -13.94
N GLY A 391 3.80 16.05 -13.07
CA GLY A 391 4.85 16.48 -12.15
C GLY A 391 4.34 17.48 -11.11
N LEU A 392 3.14 17.27 -10.57
CA LEU A 392 2.63 18.11 -9.48
C LEU A 392 3.31 17.73 -8.16
N SER A 393 3.70 18.74 -7.39
CA SER A 393 4.07 18.59 -6.00
C SER A 393 3.14 19.45 -5.15
N ALA A 394 2.71 18.94 -4.01
CA ALA A 394 1.88 19.68 -3.08
C ALA A 394 2.33 19.44 -1.63
N MET A 395 2.38 20.51 -0.84
CA MET A 395 2.79 20.49 0.55
C MET A 395 1.78 21.25 1.39
N LEU A 396 1.15 20.56 2.34
CA LEU A 396 0.19 21.12 3.29
C LEU A 396 0.88 21.30 4.65
N GLU A 397 0.87 22.51 5.17
CA GLU A 397 1.45 22.87 6.47
C GLU A 397 0.37 23.50 7.35
N SER A 398 0.47 23.29 8.65
CA SER A 398 -0.31 23.97 9.68
C SER A 398 0.64 24.90 10.46
N ASP A 399 0.17 26.07 10.85
CA ASP A 399 0.92 26.98 11.73
C ASP A 399 1.04 26.46 13.16
N ASP A 400 0.21 25.51 13.55
CA ASP A 400 0.30 24.77 14.80
C ASP A 400 0.28 23.26 14.57
N ALA A 401 1.18 22.55 15.25
CA ALA A 401 1.29 21.11 15.21
C ALA A 401 0.27 20.42 16.15
N ALA A 402 -0.13 21.09 17.25
CA ALA A 402 -1.01 20.55 18.27
C ALA A 402 -2.26 21.43 18.42
N LEU A 403 -3.36 20.97 17.81
CA LEU A 403 -4.61 21.72 17.78
C LEU A 403 -5.47 21.43 19.01
N VAL A 404 -5.89 22.48 19.74
CA VAL A 404 -6.84 22.36 20.86
C VAL A 404 -8.22 22.89 20.51
N ARG A 405 -9.25 22.44 21.23
CA ARG A 405 -10.64 22.87 21.01
C ARG A 405 -10.78 24.39 20.93
N ARG A 406 -11.56 24.86 19.95
CA ARG A 406 -11.83 26.28 19.68
C ARG A 406 -10.63 27.11 19.20
N GLN A 407 -9.44 26.52 19.08
CA GLN A 407 -8.26 27.22 18.59
C GLN A 407 -8.46 27.63 17.12
N PRO A 408 -8.27 28.92 16.77
CA PRO A 408 -8.08 29.33 15.39
C PRO A 408 -6.68 28.91 14.91
N PHE A 409 -6.57 28.45 13.68
CA PHE A 409 -5.30 28.04 13.09
C PHE A 409 -5.31 28.28 11.58
N THR A 410 -4.13 28.38 10.97
CA THR A 410 -3.96 28.62 9.55
C THR A 410 -3.29 27.43 8.91
N THR A 411 -3.84 26.96 7.79
CA THR A 411 -3.14 26.01 6.93
C THR A 411 -2.66 26.69 5.67
N ARG A 412 -1.44 26.33 5.25
CA ARG A 412 -0.83 26.78 4.00
C ARG A 412 -0.61 25.57 3.11
N LEU A 413 -1.18 25.62 1.91
CA LEU A 413 -0.94 24.64 0.87
C LEU A 413 -0.11 25.30 -0.24
N THR A 414 1.04 24.73 -0.55
CA THR A 414 1.85 25.12 -1.71
C THR A 414 1.75 24.04 -2.77
N VAL A 415 1.31 24.40 -3.98
CA VAL A 415 1.25 23.52 -5.15
C VAL A 415 2.26 24.00 -6.17
N THR A 416 3.14 23.13 -6.64
CA THR A 416 4.22 23.46 -7.58
C THR A 416 4.13 22.57 -8.82
N ALA A 417 4.18 23.18 -10.00
CA ALA A 417 4.26 22.47 -11.27
C ALA A 417 5.74 22.16 -11.59
N LEU A 418 6.21 20.95 -11.27
CA LEU A 418 7.58 20.52 -11.55
C LEU A 418 7.69 19.77 -12.88
N GLY A 419 6.56 19.35 -13.45
CA GLY A 419 6.53 18.64 -14.73
C GLY A 419 6.44 19.55 -15.94
N PRO A 420 6.45 18.97 -17.15
CA PRO A 420 6.52 19.71 -18.40
C PRO A 420 5.17 20.33 -18.84
N ALA A 421 4.06 19.96 -18.18
CA ALA A 421 2.73 20.44 -18.55
C ALA A 421 2.40 21.76 -17.84
N THR A 422 1.80 22.70 -18.58
CA THR A 422 1.08 23.81 -17.98
C THR A 422 -0.21 23.31 -17.33
N LEU A 423 -0.44 23.66 -16.08
CA LEU A 423 -1.63 23.27 -15.33
C LEU A 423 -2.69 24.35 -15.41
N THR A 424 -3.94 23.97 -15.64
CA THR A 424 -5.09 24.88 -15.58
C THR A 424 -6.08 24.42 -14.51
N ASP A 425 -7.07 25.26 -14.19
CA ASP A 425 -8.13 24.94 -13.21
C ASP A 425 -7.59 24.48 -11.85
N VAL A 426 -6.44 25.05 -11.42
CA VAL A 426 -5.79 24.65 -10.17
C VAL A 426 -6.61 25.17 -8.99
N THR A 427 -7.21 24.24 -8.26
CA THR A 427 -8.04 24.51 -7.08
C THR A 427 -7.60 23.65 -5.91
N ALA A 428 -7.86 24.14 -4.72
CA ALA A 428 -7.57 23.47 -3.47
C ALA A 428 -8.78 23.55 -2.56
N ALA A 429 -9.13 22.42 -1.94
CA ALA A 429 -10.22 22.32 -0.99
C ALA A 429 -9.75 21.67 0.32
N MET A 430 -9.93 22.34 1.46
CA MET A 430 -9.63 21.76 2.77
C MET A 430 -10.63 20.65 3.11
N LEU A 431 -10.11 19.51 3.56
CA LEU A 431 -10.85 18.37 4.08
C LEU A 431 -10.60 18.29 5.58
N LEU A 432 -11.45 18.98 6.36
CA LEU A 432 -11.40 18.94 7.82
C LEU A 432 -12.16 17.72 8.37
N PRO A 433 -11.80 17.21 9.57
CA PRO A 433 -12.52 16.11 10.21
C PRO A 433 -14.02 16.40 10.36
N PHE A 434 -14.83 15.33 10.36
CA PHE A 434 -16.29 15.42 10.51
C PHE A 434 -16.66 16.33 11.70
N GLN A 435 -17.59 17.27 11.48
CA GLN A 435 -18.09 18.30 12.42
C GLN A 435 -17.28 19.60 12.56
N TRP A 436 -16.17 19.77 11.84
CA TRP A 436 -15.47 21.07 11.84
C TRP A 436 -16.19 22.07 10.91
N PRO A 437 -16.55 23.28 11.37
CA PRO A 437 -17.28 24.25 10.55
C PRO A 437 -16.44 24.72 9.35
N SER A 438 -17.09 24.85 8.20
CA SER A 438 -16.49 25.26 6.94
C SER A 438 -16.57 26.79 6.74
N GLN A 439 -15.43 27.49 6.77
CA GLN A 439 -15.33 28.85 6.23
C GLN A 439 -14.15 28.91 5.25
N GLY A 440 -14.38 29.44 4.05
CA GLY A 440 -13.32 29.65 3.05
C GLY A 440 -12.58 28.39 2.62
N LEU A 441 -13.25 27.23 2.56
CA LEU A 441 -12.59 25.93 2.37
C LEU A 441 -12.11 25.66 0.93
N VAL A 442 -12.42 26.51 -0.04
CA VAL A 442 -12.03 26.31 -1.44
C VAL A 442 -11.37 27.56 -1.97
N ALA A 443 -10.20 27.41 -2.58
CA ALA A 443 -9.47 28.48 -3.24
C ALA A 443 -8.98 28.01 -4.61
N GLY A 444 -8.82 28.95 -5.55
CA GLY A 444 -8.36 28.67 -6.91
C GLY A 444 -7.43 29.76 -7.41
N VAL A 445 -6.58 29.42 -8.37
CA VAL A 445 -5.74 30.40 -9.06
C VAL A 445 -6.37 30.69 -10.42
N PRO A 446 -6.56 31.97 -10.81
CA PRO A 446 -7.20 32.33 -12.07
C PRO A 446 -6.29 32.10 -13.28
N GLU A 447 -4.97 32.12 -13.09
CA GLU A 447 -3.99 31.95 -14.15
C GLU A 447 -3.48 30.50 -14.21
N PRO A 448 -3.18 29.99 -15.42
CA PRO A 448 -2.47 28.73 -15.59
C PRO A 448 -1.12 28.73 -14.86
N LEU A 449 -0.75 27.59 -14.27
CA LEU A 449 0.54 27.41 -13.63
C LEU A 449 1.54 26.83 -14.65
N ALA A 450 2.52 27.61 -15.08
CA ALA A 450 3.55 27.15 -15.99
C ALA A 450 4.60 26.26 -15.29
N PRO A 451 5.38 25.46 -16.04
CA PRO A 451 6.48 24.68 -15.46
C PRO A 451 7.44 25.53 -14.62
N GLY A 452 7.70 25.10 -13.39
CA GLY A 452 8.53 25.79 -12.40
C GLY A 452 7.78 26.75 -11.48
N GLU A 453 6.51 27.07 -11.77
CA GLU A 453 5.73 28.01 -10.96
C GLU A 453 5.05 27.33 -9.77
N SER A 454 4.68 28.13 -8.77
CA SER A 454 3.97 27.67 -7.58
C SER A 454 2.78 28.54 -7.24
N ALA A 455 1.68 27.89 -6.88
CA ALA A 455 0.50 28.48 -6.27
C ALA A 455 0.52 28.29 -4.76
N ARG A 456 0.08 29.31 -4.01
CA ARG A 456 -0.08 29.22 -2.55
C ARG A 456 -1.52 29.49 -2.17
N PHE A 457 -2.09 28.59 -1.39
CA PHE A 457 -3.42 28.70 -0.81
C PHE A 457 -3.26 28.83 0.71
N SER A 458 -4.02 29.74 1.31
CA SER A 458 -4.06 29.91 2.77
C SER A 458 -5.50 29.79 3.22
N PHE A 459 -5.72 28.94 4.23
CA PHE A 459 -7.04 28.69 4.79
C PHE A 459 -7.02 29.07 6.26
N SER A 460 -7.96 29.90 6.69
CA SER A 460 -8.21 30.18 8.09
C SER A 460 -9.25 29.20 8.61
N ASN A 461 -8.86 28.41 9.59
CA ASN A 461 -9.65 27.31 10.12
C ASN A 461 -9.88 27.51 11.63
N GLN A 462 -10.83 26.77 12.17
CA GLN A 462 -11.05 26.71 13.61
C GLN A 462 -11.35 25.28 14.05
N VAL A 463 -10.68 24.84 15.11
CA VAL A 463 -10.93 23.54 15.73
C VAL A 463 -12.34 23.53 16.32
N PHE A 464 -13.12 22.51 16.00
CA PHE A 464 -14.48 22.36 16.51
C PHE A 464 -14.52 22.40 18.04
N SER A 465 -15.55 23.04 18.61
CA SER A 465 -15.66 23.24 20.06
C SER A 465 -15.78 21.95 20.85
N GLU A 466 -16.30 20.90 20.24
CA GLU A 466 -16.47 19.57 20.85
C GLU A 466 -15.56 18.53 20.19
N ALA A 467 -14.51 18.96 19.48
CA ALA A 467 -13.55 18.04 18.85
C ALA A 467 -13.08 16.99 19.89
N PRO A 468 -13.15 15.68 19.57
CA PRO A 468 -12.61 14.67 20.47
C PRO A 468 -11.12 14.95 20.70
N VAL A 469 -10.65 14.69 21.92
CA VAL A 469 -9.22 14.72 22.18
C VAL A 469 -8.62 13.56 21.42
N SER A 470 -7.58 13.80 20.61
CA SER A 470 -6.89 12.72 19.94
C SER A 470 -6.24 11.83 20.99
N THR A 471 -6.61 10.56 20.97
CA THR A 471 -5.97 9.51 21.76
C THR A 471 -5.33 8.59 20.73
N PRO A 472 -4.04 8.80 20.40
CA PRO A 472 -3.40 8.16 19.24
C PRO A 472 -3.59 6.65 19.22
N LEU A 473 -3.59 6.00 20.39
CA LEU A 473 -3.89 4.57 20.51
C LEU A 473 -5.34 4.22 20.17
N GLU A 474 -6.34 4.96 20.64
CA GLU A 474 -7.73 4.66 20.26
C GLU A 474 -7.98 4.94 18.78
N GLU A 475 -7.38 6.01 18.24
CA GLU A 475 -7.44 6.32 16.82
C GLU A 475 -6.85 5.17 16.00
N LEU A 476 -5.67 4.71 16.39
CA LEU A 476 -5.02 3.54 15.81
C LEU A 476 -5.91 2.28 15.88
N ARG A 477 -6.66 2.09 16.96
CA ARG A 477 -7.49 0.91 17.21
C ARG A 477 -8.90 0.96 16.60
N ARG A 478 -9.41 2.15 16.25
CA ARG A 478 -10.78 2.34 15.75
C ARG A 478 -10.98 1.81 14.35
N ASP A 479 -9.94 1.91 13.54
CA ASP A 479 -9.97 1.54 12.14
C ASP A 479 -8.98 0.41 11.88
N LEU A 480 -9.38 -0.57 11.05
CA LEU A 480 -8.45 -1.57 10.51
C LEU A 480 -7.28 -0.91 9.75
N PHE A 481 -7.51 0.33 9.30
CA PHE A 481 -6.58 1.15 8.56
C PHE A 481 -6.14 2.30 9.46
N PRO A 482 -4.84 2.43 9.78
CA PRO A 482 -4.39 3.45 10.71
C PRO A 482 -4.84 4.84 10.24
N PRO A 483 -5.32 5.70 11.14
CA PRO A 483 -5.78 7.02 10.76
C PRO A 483 -4.64 7.79 10.11
N ARG A 484 -4.95 8.32 8.93
CA ARG A 484 -4.12 9.30 8.24
C ARG A 484 -4.20 10.65 8.98
N SER A 485 -3.23 11.54 8.77
CA SER A 485 -3.21 12.86 9.43
C SER A 485 -4.60 13.53 9.43
N PRO A 486 -5.03 14.16 10.54
CA PRO A 486 -6.36 14.75 10.65
C PRO A 486 -6.57 15.92 9.69
N LEU A 487 -5.50 16.55 9.21
CA LEU A 487 -5.56 17.68 8.28
C LEU A 487 -5.23 17.24 6.87
N LYS A 488 -6.20 17.43 5.97
CA LYS A 488 -6.07 17.08 4.57
C LYS A 488 -6.58 18.20 3.68
N ALA A 489 -6.11 18.20 2.44
CA ALA A 489 -6.62 19.06 1.38
C ALA A 489 -6.69 18.27 0.07
N THR A 490 -7.76 18.44 -0.68
CA THR A 490 -7.83 17.98 -2.07
C THR A 490 -7.25 19.04 -2.96
N VAL A 491 -6.29 18.67 -3.81
CA VAL A 491 -5.80 19.51 -4.90
C VAL A 491 -6.36 18.97 -6.20
N THR A 492 -6.99 19.84 -6.98
CA THR A 492 -7.52 19.52 -8.30
C THR A 492 -6.79 20.36 -9.34
N ALA A 493 -6.40 19.76 -10.44
CA ALA A 493 -5.78 20.45 -11.56
C ALA A 493 -6.17 19.78 -12.88
N ARG A 494 -6.03 20.52 -13.98
CA ARG A 494 -6.19 20.02 -15.34
C ARG A 494 -4.84 20.00 -16.05
N ALA A 495 -4.53 18.84 -16.65
CA ALA A 495 -3.42 18.66 -17.57
C ALA A 495 -3.77 17.59 -18.60
N TYR A 496 -3.15 17.63 -19.79
CA TYR A 496 -3.35 16.65 -20.87
C TYR A 496 -4.81 16.41 -21.30
N GLY A 497 -5.72 17.35 -21.00
CA GLY A 497 -7.16 17.23 -21.30
C GLY A 497 -8.00 16.53 -20.22
N ALA A 498 -7.43 16.16 -19.08
CA ALA A 498 -8.16 15.57 -17.95
C ALA A 498 -8.12 16.48 -16.71
N LEU A 499 -9.23 16.52 -15.96
CA LEU A 499 -9.32 17.14 -14.63
C LEU A 499 -9.19 16.04 -13.58
N PHE A 500 -8.12 16.08 -12.79
CA PHE A 500 -7.80 15.05 -11.80
C PHE A 500 -7.51 15.70 -10.45
N SER A 501 -7.63 14.89 -9.40
CA SER A 501 -7.45 15.36 -8.02
C SER A 501 -6.61 14.39 -7.20
N ARG A 502 -5.96 14.91 -6.17
CA ARG A 502 -5.26 14.10 -5.17
C ARG A 502 -5.48 14.68 -3.78
N VAL A 503 -5.66 13.81 -2.80
CA VAL A 503 -5.65 14.20 -1.39
C VAL A 503 -4.21 14.32 -0.91
N VAL A 504 -3.90 15.47 -0.32
CA VAL A 504 -2.62 15.83 0.28
C VAL A 504 -2.86 15.96 1.78
N GLU A 505 -1.94 15.42 2.57
CA GLU A 505 -2.05 15.40 4.03
C GLU A 505 -0.92 16.22 4.62
N THR A 506 -1.09 16.76 5.83
CA THR A 506 0.06 17.34 6.53
C THR A 506 1.09 16.25 6.82
N PRO A 507 2.39 16.58 6.85
CA PRO A 507 3.42 15.62 7.23
C PRO A 507 3.06 14.93 8.55
N ALA A 508 3.34 13.63 8.65
CA ALA A 508 3.09 12.80 9.84
C ALA A 508 3.82 13.24 11.13
N ARG A 509 4.45 14.42 11.12
CA ARG A 509 5.08 15.07 12.28
C ARG A 509 4.12 15.98 13.06
N CYS A 510 2.90 16.19 12.58
CA CYS A 510 1.84 16.71 13.45
C CYS A 510 1.41 15.61 14.43
N PRO A 511 1.61 15.79 15.75
CA PRO A 511 1.43 14.77 16.78
C PRO A 511 0.09 14.05 16.77
#